data_AF-A0A256SKQ3-F1
#
_entry.id   AF-A0A256SKQ3-F1
#
_cell.length_a   1.000
_cell.length_b   1.000
_cell.length_c   1.000
_cell.angle_alpha   90.00
_cell.angle_beta   90.00
_cell.angle_gamma   90.00
#
_symmetry.space_group_name_H-M   'P 1'
#
loop_
_entity.id
_entity.type
_entity.pdbx_description
1 polymer ?
#
loop_
_entity_poly.entity_id
_entity_poly.type
_entity_poly.pdbx_seq_one_letter_code
_entity_poly.pdbx_strand_id
1 'polypeptide(L)'
;MCLKDNSSVMISEKIKHIPDFFESDFISLVSRPNTSKFITQGQWTGWFIGGEANFGLFVFLDLFFKNYYQKYRETIDYFFADDAATYYLNKDKKFRDLLKKQSREWNPYSFIENYNSLNSNHIINEFKNNQSYCIQKITYKFDYNKAKEGSLAYKIGQGEIL
;
A
#
# COMPACT_ATOMS: atom_id res chain seq x y z
N MET A 1 7.91 15.69 -0.56
CA MET A 1 7.71 16.17 0.82
C MET A 1 7.47 14.96 1.72
N CYS A 2 8.54 14.38 2.28
CA CYS A 2 8.41 13.31 3.27
C CYS A 2 8.14 13.94 4.63
N LEU A 3 6.93 13.72 5.14
CA LEU A 3 6.59 14.07 6.52
C LEU A 3 7.31 13.07 7.43
N LYS A 4 8.30 13.57 8.17
CA LYS A 4 8.64 13.05 9.50
C LYS A 4 7.35 13.08 10.32
N ASP A 5 6.63 11.97 10.31
CA ASP A 5 5.69 11.49 11.32
C ASP A 5 4.78 10.44 10.67
N ASN A 6 4.97 9.18 11.06
CA ASN A 6 4.06 8.04 10.83
C ASN A 6 3.76 7.60 9.38
N SER A 7 4.50 8.03 8.36
CA SER A 7 4.31 7.46 7.03
C SER A 7 4.81 6.01 6.98
N SER A 8 3.91 5.04 6.81
CA SER A 8 4.25 3.64 6.54
C SER A 8 4.61 3.39 5.08
N VAL A 9 4.93 4.45 4.32
CA VAL A 9 5.12 4.39 2.86
C VAL A 9 6.23 5.35 2.43
N MET A 10 7.10 4.88 1.54
CA MET A 10 8.05 5.68 0.77
C MET A 10 7.62 5.71 -0.70
N ILE A 11 7.71 6.89 -1.32
CA ILE A 11 7.34 7.10 -2.72
C ILE A 11 8.52 7.75 -3.43
N SER A 12 8.92 7.16 -4.55
CA SER A 12 9.99 7.64 -5.43
C SER A 12 9.46 8.73 -6.36
N GLU A 13 10.35 9.65 -6.73
CA GLU A 13 10.09 10.69 -7.74
C GLU A 13 9.62 10.13 -9.08
N LYS A 14 9.94 8.86 -9.39
CA LYS A 14 9.42 8.13 -10.56
C LYS A 14 7.91 8.18 -10.68
N ILE A 15 7.17 8.27 -9.57
CA ILE A 15 5.70 8.33 -9.57
C ILE A 15 5.16 9.51 -10.38
N LYS A 16 5.91 10.63 -10.47
CA LYS A 16 5.52 11.81 -11.24
C LYS A 16 5.46 11.55 -12.74
N HIS A 17 6.12 10.50 -13.21
CA HIS A 17 6.09 10.07 -14.61
C HIS A 17 5.02 9.00 -14.88
N ILE A 18 4.10 8.80 -13.94
CA ILE A 18 3.00 7.84 -14.04
C ILE A 18 1.67 8.58 -13.79
N PRO A 19 1.34 9.62 -14.58
CA PRO A 19 0.22 10.53 -14.30
C PRO A 19 -1.13 9.83 -14.23
N ASP A 20 -1.39 8.89 -15.15
CA ASP A 20 -2.63 8.10 -15.21
C ASP A 20 -2.95 7.34 -13.91
N PHE A 21 -1.95 7.13 -13.04
CA PHE A 21 -2.19 6.51 -11.73
C PHE A 21 -3.08 7.38 -10.83
N PHE A 22 -2.88 8.69 -10.87
CA PHE A 22 -3.61 9.65 -10.04
C PHE A 22 -4.86 10.21 -10.70
N GLU A 23 -5.05 9.93 -12.00
CA GLU A 23 -6.25 10.32 -12.76
C GLU A 23 -7.41 9.32 -12.58
N SER A 24 -7.20 8.22 -11.86
CA SER A 24 -8.24 7.22 -11.64
C SER A 24 -9.15 7.61 -10.47
N ASP A 25 -10.46 7.37 -10.62
CA ASP A 25 -11.49 7.61 -9.59
C ASP A 25 -11.23 6.88 -8.26
N PHE A 26 -10.40 5.84 -8.30
CA PHE A 26 -9.93 5.06 -7.17
C PHE A 26 -8.43 4.84 -7.33
N ILE A 27 -7.68 4.80 -6.24
CA ILE A 27 -6.24 4.60 -6.27
C ILE A 27 -5.90 3.57 -5.20
N SER A 28 -5.27 2.47 -5.62
CA SER A 28 -4.60 1.53 -4.73
C SER A 28 -3.49 0.80 -5.48
N LEU A 29 -2.59 0.15 -4.74
CA LEU A 29 -1.64 -0.80 -5.30
C LEU A 29 -2.27 -2.18 -5.40
N VAL A 30 -2.12 -2.80 -6.56
CA VAL A 30 -2.48 -4.21 -6.81
C VAL A 30 -1.17 -5.01 -6.82
N SER A 31 -1.00 -5.94 -5.88
CA SER A 31 0.21 -6.73 -5.76
C SER A 31 -0.07 -8.19 -6.13
N ARG A 32 0.83 -8.83 -6.89
CA ARG A 32 0.63 -10.20 -7.40
C ARG A 32 1.44 -11.32 -6.71
N PRO A 33 2.56 -11.10 -5.99
CA PRO A 33 3.26 -12.22 -5.35
C PRO A 33 2.60 -12.65 -4.03
N ASN A 34 2.40 -13.97 -3.90
CA ASN A 34 2.11 -14.72 -2.67
C ASN A 34 0.95 -14.18 -1.81
N THR A 35 -0.20 -13.94 -2.44
CA THR A 35 -1.30 -13.17 -1.87
C THR A 35 -2.33 -13.98 -1.06
N SER A 36 -2.17 -15.31 -0.94
CA SER A 36 -3.12 -16.19 -0.26
C SER A 36 -3.30 -15.88 1.24
N LYS A 37 -2.35 -15.15 1.84
CA LYS A 37 -2.38 -14.76 3.26
C LYS A 37 -3.16 -13.47 3.51
N PHE A 38 -3.54 -12.72 2.47
CA PHE A 38 -4.27 -11.47 2.60
C PHE A 38 -5.74 -11.66 2.22
N ILE A 39 -6.66 -11.10 2.99
CA ILE A 39 -8.10 -11.12 2.72
C ILE A 39 -8.41 -10.59 1.31
N THR A 40 -7.70 -9.54 0.91
CA THR A 40 -7.84 -8.87 -0.40
C THR A 40 -7.21 -9.65 -1.56
N GLN A 41 -6.46 -10.72 -1.27
CA GLN A 41 -5.67 -11.50 -2.24
C GLN A 41 -4.80 -10.63 -3.17
N GLY A 42 -4.35 -9.47 -2.68
CA GLY A 42 -3.49 -8.54 -3.42
C GLY A 42 -4.25 -7.66 -4.43
N GLN A 43 -5.58 -7.69 -4.42
CA GLN A 43 -6.42 -6.86 -5.30
C GLN A 43 -6.41 -5.38 -4.91
N TRP A 44 -6.03 -5.06 -3.68
CA TRP A 44 -5.67 -3.71 -3.22
C TRP A 44 -4.79 -3.81 -1.96
N THR A 45 -4.28 -2.66 -1.53
CA THR A 45 -3.55 -2.49 -0.27
C THR A 45 -4.24 -1.43 0.58
N GLY A 46 -4.87 -1.82 1.69
CA GLY A 46 -5.62 -0.87 2.55
C GLY A 46 -4.76 0.26 3.15
N TRP A 47 -3.44 0.06 3.25
CA TRP A 47 -2.51 1.09 3.73
C TRP A 47 -2.10 2.12 2.66
N PHE A 48 -2.53 1.93 1.41
CA PHE A 48 -2.35 2.88 0.31
C PHE A 48 -3.61 2.89 -0.54
N ILE A 49 -4.59 3.69 -0.09
CA ILE A 49 -5.91 3.81 -0.72
C ILE A 49 -6.28 5.28 -0.86
N GLY A 50 -6.88 5.64 -1.98
CA GLY A 50 -7.34 6.99 -2.30
C GLY A 50 -8.33 7.00 -3.45
N GLY A 51 -8.79 8.17 -3.86
CA GLY A 51 -9.75 8.32 -4.95
C GLY A 51 -10.63 9.55 -4.80
N GLU A 52 -11.62 9.66 -5.66
CA GLU A 52 -12.57 10.77 -5.66
C GLU A 52 -13.48 10.77 -4.43
N ALA A 53 -13.91 11.98 -4.03
CA ALA A 53 -14.96 12.13 -3.04
C ALA A 53 -16.24 11.44 -3.53
N ASN A 54 -16.88 10.67 -2.65
CA ASN A 54 -18.07 9.86 -2.95
C ASN A 54 -17.84 8.67 -3.90
N PHE A 55 -16.59 8.24 -4.13
CA PHE A 55 -16.35 6.96 -4.80
C PHE A 55 -17.12 5.82 -4.09
N GLY A 56 -17.73 4.93 -4.88
CA GLY A 56 -18.74 3.98 -4.39
C GLY A 56 -18.27 3.10 -3.22
N LEU A 57 -17.00 2.68 -3.22
CA LEU A 57 -16.42 1.93 -2.10
C LEU A 57 -16.40 2.76 -0.81
N PHE A 58 -16.02 4.04 -0.86
CA PHE A 58 -15.91 4.88 0.34
C PHE A 58 -17.28 5.19 0.93
N VAL A 59 -18.28 5.45 0.08
CA VAL A 59 -19.68 5.62 0.52
C VAL A 59 -20.20 4.34 1.18
N PHE A 60 -19.91 3.18 0.57
CA PHE A 60 -20.27 1.90 1.15
C PHE A 60 -19.63 1.66 2.52
N LEU A 61 -18.31 1.87 2.64
CA LEU A 61 -17.58 1.67 3.90
C LEU A 61 -18.09 2.61 5.00
N ASP A 62 -18.32 3.89 4.69
CA ASP A 62 -18.88 4.86 5.64
C ASP A 62 -20.25 4.41 6.18
N LEU A 63 -21.17 4.03 5.28
CA LEU A 63 -22.49 3.53 5.66
C LEU A 63 -22.40 2.21 6.44
N PHE A 64 -21.53 1.29 6.01
CA PHE A 64 -21.32 0.01 6.68
C PHE A 64 -20.86 0.22 8.13
N PHE A 65 -19.83 1.03 8.36
CA PHE A 65 -19.31 1.29 9.70
C PHE A 65 -20.27 2.08 10.57
N LYS A 66 -20.97 3.09 10.02
CA LYS A 66 -22.03 3.81 10.75
C LYS A 66 -23.10 2.86 11.27
N ASN A 67 -23.60 1.97 10.41
CA ASN A 67 -24.60 0.98 10.80
C ASN A 67 -24.07 -0.05 11.81
N TYR A 68 -22.81 -0.46 11.67
CA TYR A 68 -22.17 -1.38 12.60
C TYR A 68 -22.05 -0.76 14.00
N TYR A 69 -21.48 0.45 14.11
CA TYR A 69 -21.24 1.09 15.39
C TYR A 69 -22.50 1.66 16.07
N GLN A 70 -23.62 1.73 15.36
CA GLN A 70 -24.93 1.93 16.00
C GLN A 70 -25.34 0.74 16.88
N LYS A 71 -24.88 -0.47 16.57
CA LYS A 71 -25.29 -1.71 17.24
C LYS A 71 -24.19 -2.29 18.13
N TYR A 72 -22.93 -2.10 17.75
CA TYR A 72 -21.78 -2.70 18.41
C TYR A 72 -20.80 -1.62 18.86
N ARG A 73 -20.23 -1.77 20.06
CA ARG A 73 -19.26 -0.81 20.61
C ARG A 73 -17.81 -1.15 20.29
N GLU A 74 -17.55 -2.38 19.87
CA GLU A 74 -16.21 -2.92 19.65
C GLU A 74 -16.09 -3.40 18.21
N THR A 75 -14.91 -3.23 17.61
CA THR A 75 -14.61 -3.77 16.28
C THR A 75 -14.38 -5.28 16.38
N ILE A 76 -15.03 -6.05 15.50
CA ILE A 76 -14.99 -7.51 15.57
C ILE A 76 -13.60 -8.11 15.27
N ASP A 77 -12.79 -7.45 14.44
CA ASP A 77 -11.41 -7.84 14.18
C ASP A 77 -10.55 -6.71 13.58
N TYR A 78 -9.27 -7.03 13.34
CA TYR A 78 -8.27 -6.13 12.78
C TYR A 78 -8.42 -5.88 11.27
N PHE A 79 -9.10 -6.76 10.53
CA PHE A 79 -9.23 -6.70 9.07
C PHE A 79 -10.63 -6.31 8.59
N PHE A 80 -11.47 -5.83 9.50
CA PHE A 80 -12.89 -5.62 9.26
C PHE A 80 -13.19 -4.70 8.07
N ALA A 81 -12.32 -3.72 7.81
CA ALA A 81 -12.39 -2.86 6.63
C ALA A 81 -12.06 -3.59 5.32
N ASP A 82 -11.05 -4.48 5.33
CA ASP A 82 -10.71 -5.30 4.18
C ASP A 82 -11.82 -6.33 3.90
N ASP A 83 -12.47 -6.88 4.92
CA ASP A 83 -13.63 -7.77 4.74
C ASP A 83 -14.82 -7.05 4.13
N ALA A 84 -15.15 -5.85 4.63
CA ALA A 84 -16.21 -5.03 4.07
C ALA A 84 -15.91 -4.62 2.61
N ALA A 85 -14.68 -4.22 2.31
CA ALA A 85 -14.25 -3.91 0.95
C ALA A 85 -14.28 -5.15 0.03
N THR A 86 -13.93 -6.33 0.54
CA THR A 86 -14.04 -7.62 -0.18
C THR A 86 -15.50 -7.96 -0.47
N TYR A 87 -16.40 -7.72 0.48
CA TYR A 87 -17.83 -7.85 0.23
C TYR A 87 -18.30 -6.91 -0.90
N TYR A 88 -17.90 -5.64 -0.86
CA TYR A 88 -18.23 -4.66 -1.90
C TYR A 88 -17.70 -5.10 -3.27
N LEU A 89 -16.45 -5.56 -3.35
CA LEU A 89 -15.86 -6.13 -4.55
C LEU A 89 -16.72 -7.26 -5.14
N ASN A 90 -17.18 -8.19 -4.31
CA ASN A 90 -17.96 -9.32 -4.77
C ASN A 90 -19.34 -8.91 -5.32
N LYS A 91 -19.86 -7.75 -4.91
CA LYS A 91 -21.15 -7.22 -5.35
C LYS A 91 -21.06 -6.24 -6.52
N ASP A 92 -20.00 -5.45 -6.61
CA ASP A 92 -19.89 -4.39 -7.62
C ASP A 92 -18.99 -4.79 -8.81
N LYS A 93 -19.59 -4.93 -10.00
CA LYS A 93 -18.86 -5.28 -11.22
C LYS A 93 -17.91 -4.17 -11.68
N LYS A 94 -18.32 -2.90 -11.57
CA LYS A 94 -17.53 -1.76 -12.03
C LYS A 94 -16.24 -1.65 -11.24
N PHE A 95 -16.32 -1.85 -9.92
CA PHE A 95 -15.16 -1.86 -9.04
C PHE A 95 -14.21 -3.02 -9.36
N ARG A 96 -14.73 -4.22 -9.61
CA ARG A 96 -13.89 -5.35 -10.09
C ARG A 96 -13.17 -5.03 -11.40
N ASP A 97 -13.87 -4.44 -12.36
CA ASP A 97 -13.31 -4.11 -13.66
C ASP A 97 -12.26 -2.98 -13.53
N LEU A 98 -12.46 -2.04 -12.60
CA LEU A 98 -11.50 -0.99 -12.26
C LEU A 98 -10.21 -1.57 -11.67
N LEU A 99 -10.29 -2.46 -10.68
CA LEU A 99 -9.11 -3.09 -10.09
C LEU A 99 -8.32 -3.92 -11.11
N LYS A 100 -9.00 -4.61 -12.03
CA LYS A 100 -8.35 -5.32 -13.14
C LYS A 100 -7.56 -4.36 -14.04
N LYS A 101 -8.12 -3.20 -14.38
CA LYS A 101 -7.42 -2.18 -15.18
C LYS A 101 -6.21 -1.59 -14.44
N GLN A 102 -6.31 -1.44 -13.13
CA GLN A 102 -5.22 -0.96 -12.28
C GLN A 102 -4.15 -1.99 -11.97
N SER A 103 -4.31 -3.24 -12.42
CA SER A 103 -3.39 -4.34 -12.13
C SER A 103 -2.04 -4.19 -12.86
N ARG A 104 -1.31 -3.14 -12.51
CA ARG A 104 0.11 -2.98 -12.75
C ARG A 104 0.80 -3.94 -11.79
N GLU A 105 1.88 -4.57 -12.24
CA GLU A 105 2.64 -5.50 -11.39
C GLU A 105 3.42 -4.70 -10.34
N TRP A 106 2.74 -4.25 -9.29
CA TRP A 106 3.36 -3.55 -8.18
C TRP A 106 4.02 -4.54 -7.23
N ASN A 107 5.21 -4.18 -6.74
CA ASN A 107 5.92 -4.87 -5.68
C ASN A 107 6.20 -3.92 -4.50
N PRO A 108 5.17 -3.57 -3.71
CA PRO A 108 5.31 -2.61 -2.62
C PRO A 108 6.02 -3.14 -1.37
N TYR A 109 6.38 -4.43 -1.35
CA TYR A 109 6.93 -5.09 -0.17
C TYR A 109 8.43 -5.37 -0.27
N SER A 110 9.06 -5.02 -1.40
CA SER A 110 10.49 -5.24 -1.63
C SER A 110 11.36 -4.68 -0.49
N PHE A 111 11.04 -3.50 0.05
CA PHE A 111 11.80 -2.95 1.18
C PHE A 111 11.67 -3.79 2.45
N ILE A 112 10.44 -4.13 2.86
CA ILE A 112 10.22 -4.91 4.09
C ILE A 112 10.79 -6.33 4.00
N GLU A 113 10.80 -6.90 2.80
CA GLU A 113 11.36 -8.23 2.53
C GLU A 113 12.90 -8.21 2.55
N ASN A 114 13.52 -7.05 2.32
CA ASN A 114 14.97 -6.93 2.12
C ASN A 114 15.67 -5.97 3.10
N TYR A 115 15.07 -5.60 4.22
CA TYR A 115 15.67 -4.66 5.17
C TYR A 115 17.09 -5.02 5.62
N ASN A 116 17.34 -6.30 5.86
CA ASN A 116 18.64 -6.80 6.29
C ASN A 116 19.60 -7.09 5.12
N SER A 117 19.16 -6.89 3.87
CA SER A 117 19.97 -7.18 2.69
C SER A 117 21.10 -6.18 2.54
N LEU A 118 22.31 -6.70 2.26
CA LEU A 118 23.48 -5.90 1.89
C LEU A 118 23.45 -5.49 0.40
N ASN A 119 22.54 -6.04 -0.40
CA ASN A 119 22.32 -5.62 -1.79
C ASN A 119 21.46 -4.34 -1.88
N SER A 120 21.65 -3.43 -0.94
CA SER A 120 20.82 -2.24 -0.74
C SER A 120 20.86 -1.31 -1.94
N ASN A 121 22.02 -1.16 -2.60
CA ASN A 121 22.18 -0.32 -3.79
C ASN A 121 21.28 -0.77 -4.95
N HIS A 122 21.20 -2.07 -5.22
CA HIS A 122 20.33 -2.59 -6.28
C HIS A 122 18.86 -2.33 -5.95
N ILE A 123 18.44 -2.59 -4.71
CA ILE A 123 17.05 -2.39 -4.27
C ILE A 123 16.66 -0.90 -4.34
N ILE A 124 17.55 0.00 -3.93
CA ILE A 124 17.35 1.45 -4.04
C ILE A 124 17.28 1.89 -5.51
N ASN A 125 18.10 1.30 -6.38
CA ASN A 125 18.06 1.58 -7.81
C ASN A 125 16.71 1.17 -8.44
N GLU A 126 16.17 0.00 -8.09
CA GLU A 126 14.84 -0.42 -8.51
C GLU A 126 13.77 0.56 -8.02
N PHE A 127 13.80 0.96 -6.75
CA PHE A 127 12.88 1.96 -6.20
C PHE A 127 12.92 3.30 -6.96
N LYS A 128 14.12 3.77 -7.31
CA LYS A 128 14.28 5.06 -8.01
C LYS A 128 13.86 4.99 -9.48
N ASN A 129 14.10 3.87 -10.15
CA ASN A 129 14.03 3.82 -11.62
C ASN A 129 12.90 2.94 -12.19
N ASN A 130 12.39 1.99 -11.41
CA ASN A 130 11.39 1.03 -11.86
C ASN A 130 10.00 1.36 -11.30
N GLN A 131 9.02 1.48 -12.21
CA GLN A 131 7.63 1.75 -11.85
C GLN A 131 7.06 0.72 -10.88
N SER A 132 7.35 -0.57 -11.05
CA SER A 132 6.83 -1.62 -10.18
C SER A 132 7.26 -1.46 -8.71
N TYR A 133 8.34 -0.75 -8.46
CA TYR A 133 8.95 -0.59 -7.15
C TYR A 133 8.86 0.83 -6.60
N CYS A 134 8.30 1.80 -7.34
CA CYS A 134 8.40 3.21 -6.97
C CYS A 134 7.54 3.62 -5.76
N ILE A 135 6.70 2.72 -5.24
CA ILE A 135 5.98 2.89 -3.97
C ILE A 135 6.30 1.70 -3.09
N GLN A 136 6.85 1.94 -1.89
CA GLN A 136 7.29 0.90 -0.97
C GLN A 136 6.67 1.08 0.40
N LYS A 137 6.17 0.01 0.98
CA LYS A 137 5.78 -0.01 2.38
C LYS A 137 7.03 0.06 3.26
N ILE A 138 6.93 0.86 4.32
CA ILE A 138 7.88 0.85 5.44
C ILE A 138 7.16 0.57 6.76
N THR A 139 7.91 0.26 7.82
CA THR A 139 7.33 -0.09 9.12
C THR A 139 8.18 0.40 10.26
N TYR A 140 7.51 0.95 11.28
CA TYR A 140 8.13 1.33 12.56
C TYR A 140 8.61 0.12 13.37
N LYS A 141 8.17 -1.10 13.02
CA LYS A 141 8.57 -2.34 13.71
C LYS A 141 10.04 -2.68 13.50
N PHE A 142 10.71 -2.02 12.55
CA PHE A 142 12.13 -2.21 12.31
C PHE A 142 12.95 -1.15 13.05
N ASP A 143 13.91 -1.59 13.86
CA ASP A 143 14.83 -0.70 14.58
C ASP A 143 16.02 -0.34 13.68
N TYR A 144 15.90 0.79 12.98
CA TYR A 144 16.93 1.27 12.05
C TYR A 144 18.27 1.58 12.72
N ASN A 145 18.29 1.90 14.02
CA ASN A 145 19.51 2.20 14.76
C ASN A 145 20.36 0.96 15.03
N LYS A 146 19.75 -0.23 14.95
CA LYS A 146 20.42 -1.53 15.10
C LYS A 146 20.66 -2.22 13.77
N ALA A 147 20.37 -1.55 12.66
CA ALA A 147 20.58 -2.12 11.34
C ALA A 147 22.08 -2.34 11.09
N LYS A 148 22.40 -3.47 10.46
CA LYS A 148 23.78 -3.77 10.04
C LYS A 148 24.24 -2.71 9.05
N GLU A 149 25.44 -2.17 9.23
CA GLU A 149 26.03 -1.20 8.31
C GLU A 149 25.99 -1.69 6.85
N GLY A 150 25.61 -0.79 5.94
CA GLY A 150 25.45 -1.10 4.51
C GLY A 150 24.14 -1.81 4.13
N SER A 151 23.36 -2.31 5.09
CA SER A 151 22.04 -2.89 4.82
C SER A 151 21.04 -1.86 4.32
N LEU A 152 19.96 -2.31 3.67
CA LEU A 152 18.89 -1.41 3.21
C LEU A 152 18.30 -0.59 4.36
N ALA A 153 18.04 -1.23 5.50
CA ALA A 153 17.50 -0.53 6.66
C ALA A 153 18.48 0.51 7.22
N TYR A 154 19.78 0.22 7.24
CA TYR A 154 20.79 1.20 7.64
C TYR A 154 20.72 2.45 6.76
N LYS A 155 20.67 2.25 5.43
CA LYS A 155 20.57 3.36 4.47
C LYS A 155 19.27 4.15 4.58
N ILE A 156 18.14 3.48 4.84
CA ILE A 156 16.87 4.14 5.15
C ILE A 156 17.03 5.02 6.40
N GLY A 157 17.62 4.48 7.47
CA GLY A 157 17.82 5.19 8.74
C GLY A 157 18.74 6.41 8.62
N GLN A 158 19.74 6.37 7.74
CA GLN A 158 20.63 7.49 7.44
C GLN A 158 20.02 8.53 6.48
N GLY A 159 18.85 8.25 5.89
CA GLY A 159 18.22 9.14 4.91
C GLY A 159 18.86 9.12 3.52
N GLU A 160 19.68 8.11 3.18
CA GLU A 160 20.41 7.99 1.89
C GLU A 160 19.50 7.73 0.67
N ILE A 161 18.21 7.49 0.91
CA ILE A 161 17.24 7.10 -0.12
C ILE A 161 16.41 8.29 -0.60
N LEU A 162 16.38 9.39 0.17
CA LEU A 162 15.67 10.63 -0.13
C LEU A 162 16.34 11.43 -1.26
#